data_AF-A0A0K3BPC1-F1
#
_entry.id   AF-A0A0K3BPC1-F1
#
_cell.length_a   1.000
_cell.length_b   1.000
_cell.length_c   1.000
_cell.angle_alpha   90.00
_cell.angle_beta   90.00
_cell.angle_gamma   90.00
#
_symmetry.space_group_name_H-M   'P 1'
#
loop_
_entity.id
_entity.type
_entity.pdbx_description
1 polymer ?
#
loop_
_entity_poly.entity_id
_entity_poly.type
_entity_poly.pdbx_seq_one_letter_code
_entity_poly.pdbx_strand_id
1 'polypeptide(L)'
;MKPGRPRTADGDAFRFRADRPSLDLCSTLLWRHEQPRELLTRPDDVARWLTEAGLCTTPFAVTTDDLVSARVLREAVYRLITARLRDAELPTTDVDTVNTAAAHPDRAPQITPDGRPHWISHRPVAEALAAVARDCIDLLTGPASGRLRECAAPDCAFLFVDTSRPGTRRWCATNRCGNREHVRQHRSRQSEPRSST
;
A
#
# COMPACT_ATOMS: atom_id res chain seq x y z
N MET A 1 10.47 -13.84 -27.94
CA MET A 1 9.37 -13.84 -26.94
C MET A 1 9.91 -14.50 -25.68
N LYS A 2 10.25 -13.74 -24.63
CA LYS A 2 10.75 -14.34 -23.36
C LYS A 2 9.56 -15.02 -22.65
N PRO A 3 9.73 -16.24 -22.11
CA PRO A 3 8.64 -16.96 -21.45
C PRO A 3 8.17 -16.17 -20.23
N GLY A 4 6.86 -16.03 -20.09
CA GLY A 4 6.22 -15.36 -18.96
C GLY A 4 6.67 -16.00 -17.64
N ARG A 5 7.06 -15.15 -16.68
CA ARG A 5 7.48 -15.56 -15.34
C ARG A 5 6.37 -16.43 -14.73
N PRO A 6 6.66 -17.61 -14.15
CA PRO A 6 5.63 -18.49 -13.62
C PRO A 6 4.80 -17.79 -12.53
N ARG A 7 3.48 -17.94 -12.61
CA ARG A 7 2.53 -17.57 -11.54
C ARG A 7 2.99 -18.26 -10.26
N THR A 8 3.39 -17.48 -9.26
CA THR A 8 3.55 -18.03 -7.90
C THR A 8 2.16 -18.26 -7.31
N ALA A 9 2.00 -19.26 -6.44
CA ALA A 9 0.73 -19.69 -5.84
C ALA A 9 -0.04 -18.59 -5.07
N ASP A 10 0.62 -17.46 -4.83
CA ASP A 10 0.16 -16.26 -4.12
C ASP A 10 -0.63 -15.28 -5.02
N GLY A 11 -1.24 -15.79 -6.10
CA GLY A 11 -1.61 -15.03 -7.29
C GLY A 11 -2.51 -13.82 -7.04
N ASP A 12 -3.43 -13.90 -6.09
CA ASP A 12 -4.49 -12.89 -5.85
C ASP A 12 -4.53 -12.39 -4.39
N ALA A 13 -3.51 -12.76 -3.60
CA ALA A 13 -3.41 -12.39 -2.21
C ALA A 13 -3.03 -10.91 -2.04
N PHE A 14 -3.70 -10.22 -1.13
CA PHE A 14 -3.33 -8.88 -0.72
C PHE A 14 -2.08 -8.92 0.16
N ARG A 15 -1.32 -7.82 0.17
CA ARG A 15 0.01 -7.77 0.80
C ARG A 15 0.03 -6.74 1.93
N PHE A 16 -0.46 -7.14 3.09
CA PHE A 16 -0.40 -6.34 4.32
C PHE A 16 0.98 -6.47 4.98
N ARG A 17 1.94 -5.67 4.53
CA ARG A 17 3.34 -5.75 4.99
C ARG A 17 3.96 -4.39 5.30
N ALA A 18 3.24 -3.31 4.98
CA ALA A 18 3.66 -1.97 5.35
C ALA A 18 3.25 -1.62 6.78
N ASP A 19 2.34 -2.41 7.38
CA ASP A 19 1.71 -2.17 8.68
C ASP A 19 1.03 -0.79 8.74
N ARG A 20 0.64 -0.27 7.57
CA ARG A 20 0.05 1.05 7.35
C ARG A 20 -0.98 0.94 6.22
N PRO A 21 -2.27 1.13 6.50
CA PRO A 21 -3.33 0.82 5.53
C PRO A 21 -3.24 1.64 4.25
N SER A 22 -2.70 2.87 4.27
CA SER A 22 -2.53 3.67 3.05
C SER A 22 -1.44 3.11 2.13
N LEU A 23 -0.33 2.61 2.69
CA LEU A 23 0.74 1.96 1.94
C LEU A 23 0.32 0.56 1.48
N ASP A 24 -0.41 -0.19 2.31
CA ASP A 24 -0.94 -1.49 1.93
C ASP A 24 -2.01 -1.37 0.83
N LEU A 25 -2.80 -0.29 0.79
CA LEU A 25 -3.70 -0.02 -0.32
C LEU A 25 -2.92 0.22 -1.62
N CYS A 26 -1.83 0.98 -1.60
CA CYS A 26 -0.94 1.13 -2.76
C CYS A 26 -0.41 -0.21 -3.28
N SER A 27 -0.24 -1.19 -2.38
CA SER A 27 0.25 -2.52 -2.72
C SER A 27 -0.78 -3.42 -3.44
N THR A 28 -2.02 -2.96 -3.61
CA THR A 28 -3.05 -3.65 -4.43
C THR A 28 -2.79 -3.54 -5.93
N LEU A 29 -1.95 -2.60 -6.37
CA LEU A 29 -1.42 -2.58 -7.73
C LEU A 29 -0.04 -3.24 -7.74
N LEU A 30 0.01 -4.50 -8.16
CA LEU A 30 1.25 -5.26 -8.21
C LEU A 30 2.12 -4.81 -9.39
N TRP A 31 3.44 -4.94 -9.22
CA TRP A 31 4.41 -4.79 -10.32
C TRP A 31 4.28 -3.48 -11.10
N ARG A 32 3.93 -2.40 -10.40
CA ARG A 32 3.66 -1.05 -10.94
C ARG A 32 4.71 -0.54 -11.95
N HIS A 33 5.99 -0.86 -11.75
CA HIS A 33 7.08 -0.39 -12.63
C HIS A 33 7.42 -1.34 -13.80
N GLU A 34 6.77 -2.50 -13.90
CA GLU A 34 7.01 -3.47 -14.98
C GLU A 34 5.74 -3.73 -15.79
N GLN A 35 4.86 -4.58 -15.28
CA GLN A 35 3.57 -4.95 -15.87
C GLN A 35 2.52 -4.84 -14.78
N PRO A 36 1.91 -3.65 -14.62
CA PRO A 36 0.94 -3.39 -13.57
C PRO A 36 -0.17 -4.44 -13.59
N ARG A 37 -0.43 -5.03 -12.43
CA ARG A 37 -1.54 -5.96 -12.24
C ARG A 37 -2.44 -5.46 -11.14
N GLU A 38 -3.65 -5.11 -11.52
CA GLU A 38 -4.72 -4.65 -10.63
C GLU A 38 -5.31 -5.83 -9.87
N LEU A 39 -5.38 -5.74 -8.54
CA LEU A 39 -6.06 -6.71 -7.68
C LEU A 39 -7.46 -6.26 -7.27
N LEU A 40 -7.74 -4.95 -7.25
CA LEU A 40 -9.07 -4.43 -6.99
C LEU A 40 -9.81 -4.38 -8.31
N THR A 41 -10.28 -5.51 -8.85
CA THR A 41 -10.91 -5.60 -10.18
C THR A 41 -12.42 -5.45 -10.15
N ARG A 42 -13.04 -5.81 -9.03
CA ARG A 42 -14.50 -5.82 -8.80
C ARG A 42 -14.82 -5.23 -7.42
N PRO A 43 -16.07 -4.80 -7.15
CA PRO A 43 -16.47 -4.33 -5.83
C PRO A 43 -16.16 -5.33 -4.70
N ASP A 44 -16.32 -6.63 -4.96
CA ASP A 44 -16.01 -7.70 -4.00
C ASP A 44 -14.53 -7.73 -3.58
N ASP A 45 -13.60 -7.30 -4.45
CA ASP A 45 -12.19 -7.21 -4.10
C ASP A 45 -11.93 -6.11 -3.07
N VAL A 46 -12.68 -5.01 -3.12
CA VAL A 46 -12.61 -3.94 -2.11
C VAL A 46 -13.23 -4.41 -0.81
N ALA A 47 -14.37 -5.12 -0.86
CA ALA A 47 -14.98 -5.71 0.32
C ALA A 47 -14.00 -6.64 1.05
N ARG A 48 -13.35 -7.52 0.28
CA ARG A 48 -12.32 -8.43 0.75
C ARG A 48 -11.11 -7.69 1.30
N TRP A 49 -10.58 -6.69 0.59
CA TRP A 49 -9.42 -5.93 1.04
C TRP A 49 -9.67 -5.21 2.36
N LEU A 50 -10.81 -4.51 2.50
CA LEU A 50 -11.17 -3.80 3.72
C LEU A 50 -11.38 -4.74 4.92
N THR A 51 -11.88 -5.95 4.65
CA THR A 51 -12.03 -6.99 5.68
C THR A 51 -10.69 -7.55 6.12
N GLU A 52 -9.83 -7.96 5.16
CA GLU A 52 -8.50 -8.47 5.46
C GLU A 52 -7.59 -7.41 6.10
N ALA A 53 -7.80 -6.12 5.79
CA ALA A 53 -7.13 -4.99 6.42
C ALA A 53 -7.62 -4.68 7.85
N GLY A 54 -8.71 -5.31 8.31
CA GLY A 54 -9.32 -5.06 9.62
C GLY A 54 -10.10 -3.74 9.73
N LEU A 55 -10.38 -3.05 8.61
CA LEU A 55 -11.10 -1.77 8.58
C LEU A 55 -12.64 -1.96 8.60
N CYS A 56 -13.12 -3.10 8.14
CA CYS A 56 -14.53 -3.49 8.19
C CYS A 56 -14.65 -4.96 8.63
N THR A 57 -15.24 -5.23 9.79
CA THR A 57 -15.34 -6.59 10.35
C THR A 57 -16.74 -7.19 10.28
N THR A 58 -17.76 -6.38 9.97
CA THR A 58 -19.14 -6.82 9.72
C THR A 58 -19.42 -6.82 8.21
N PRO A 59 -20.33 -7.65 7.68
CA PRO A 59 -20.71 -7.62 6.27
C PRO A 59 -21.22 -6.24 5.81
N PHE A 60 -20.87 -5.84 4.58
CA PHE A 60 -21.30 -4.58 3.95
C PHE A 60 -21.38 -4.75 2.43
N ALA A 61 -22.20 -3.92 1.79
CA ALA A 61 -22.25 -3.84 0.35
C ALA A 61 -21.18 -2.88 -0.18
N VAL A 62 -20.63 -3.20 -1.35
CA VAL A 62 -19.68 -2.34 -2.07
C VAL A 62 -20.21 -2.12 -3.47
N THR A 63 -20.19 -0.86 -3.90
CA THR A 63 -20.65 -0.44 -5.22
C THR A 63 -19.47 -0.32 -6.21
N THR A 64 -19.79 -0.15 -7.49
CA THR A 64 -18.78 0.19 -8.50
C THR A 64 -18.12 1.55 -8.21
N ASP A 65 -18.86 2.51 -7.66
CA ASP A 65 -18.33 3.83 -7.31
C ASP A 65 -17.35 3.76 -6.12
N ASP A 66 -17.60 2.86 -5.17
CA ASP A 66 -16.67 2.57 -4.08
C ASP A 66 -15.35 1.99 -4.61
N LEU A 67 -15.42 1.10 -5.62
CA LEU A 67 -14.24 0.57 -6.29
C LEU A 67 -13.43 1.68 -6.98
N VAL A 68 -14.12 2.58 -7.70
CA VAL A 68 -13.47 3.74 -8.32
C VAL A 68 -12.83 4.62 -7.25
N SER A 69 -13.55 4.92 -6.17
CA SER A 69 -13.07 5.75 -5.06
C SER A 69 -11.83 5.16 -4.39
N ALA A 70 -11.81 3.85 -4.14
CA ALA A 70 -10.66 3.15 -3.56
C ALA A 70 -9.42 3.26 -4.46
N ARG A 71 -9.59 3.09 -5.78
CA ARG A 71 -8.48 3.23 -6.75
C ARG A 71 -8.01 4.68 -6.87
N VAL A 72 -8.92 5.65 -6.91
CA VAL A 72 -8.59 7.09 -6.94
C VAL A 72 -7.77 7.47 -5.71
N LEU A 73 -8.23 7.07 -4.51
CA LEU A 73 -7.48 7.30 -3.27
C LEU A 73 -6.11 6.62 -3.31
N ARG A 74 -6.04 5.35 -3.74
CA ARG A 74 -4.78 4.61 -3.87
C ARG A 74 -3.74 5.34 -4.70
N GLU A 75 -4.17 5.84 -5.86
CA GLU A 75 -3.26 6.53 -6.78
C GLU A 75 -2.83 7.90 -6.24
N ALA A 76 -3.73 8.63 -5.58
CA ALA A 76 -3.38 9.88 -4.90
C ALA A 76 -2.35 9.64 -3.77
N VAL A 77 -2.58 8.66 -2.90
CA VAL A 77 -1.63 8.27 -1.84
C VAL A 77 -0.27 7.92 -2.44
N TYR A 78 -0.23 7.07 -3.48
CA TYR A 78 1.02 6.68 -4.11
C TYR A 78 1.81 7.89 -4.66
N ARG A 79 1.13 8.81 -5.36
CA ARG A 79 1.76 10.02 -5.91
C ARG A 79 2.26 10.97 -4.83
N LEU A 80 1.50 11.18 -3.75
CA LEU A 80 1.95 12.02 -2.64
C LEU A 80 3.18 11.44 -1.93
N ILE A 81 3.18 10.13 -1.64
CA ILE A 81 4.31 9.48 -0.97
C ILE A 81 5.54 9.53 -1.88
N THR A 82 5.41 9.24 -3.17
CA THR A 82 6.55 9.28 -4.10
C THR A 82 7.06 10.70 -4.38
N ALA A 83 6.20 11.72 -4.40
CA ALA A 83 6.61 13.12 -4.42
C ALA A 83 7.44 13.46 -3.18
N ARG A 84 6.97 13.04 -1.99
CA ARG A 84 7.74 13.20 -0.74
C ARG A 84 9.11 12.52 -0.78
N LEU A 85 9.19 11.28 -1.28
CA LEU A 85 10.45 10.55 -1.38
C LEU A 85 11.47 11.19 -2.33
N ARG A 86 11.02 12.06 -3.23
CA ARG A 86 11.83 12.79 -4.21
C ARG A 86 12.07 14.24 -3.81
N ASP A 87 11.65 14.63 -2.60
CA ASP A 87 11.66 16.03 -2.13
C ASP A 87 10.97 16.99 -3.12
N ALA A 88 9.92 16.50 -3.79
CA ALA A 88 9.12 17.29 -4.73
C ALA A 88 7.89 17.90 -4.05
N GLU A 89 7.35 18.96 -4.65
CA GLU A 89 6.07 19.55 -4.24
C GLU A 89 4.93 18.52 -4.37
N LEU A 90 4.01 18.53 -3.39
CA LEU A 90 2.87 17.63 -3.38
C LEU A 90 1.83 18.08 -4.42
N PRO A 91 1.39 17.22 -5.36
CA PRO A 91 0.36 17.58 -6.34
C PRO A 91 -0.95 17.99 -5.64
N THR A 92 -1.42 19.21 -5.91
CA THR A 92 -2.61 19.79 -5.26
C THR A 92 -3.86 18.93 -5.43
N THR A 93 -4.07 18.38 -6.62
CA THR A 93 -5.22 17.49 -6.91
C THR A 93 -5.20 16.21 -6.07
N ASP A 94 -4.02 15.66 -5.78
CA ASP A 94 -3.89 14.47 -4.95
C ASP A 94 -4.05 14.82 -3.46
N VAL A 95 -3.55 15.99 -3.04
CA VAL A 95 -3.80 16.55 -1.70
C VAL A 95 -5.31 16.72 -1.47
N ASP A 96 -6.03 17.32 -2.42
CA ASP A 96 -7.48 17.53 -2.32
C ASP A 96 -8.24 16.20 -2.28
N THR A 97 -7.81 15.22 -3.07
CA THR A 97 -8.40 13.87 -3.07
C THR A 97 -8.26 13.21 -1.70
N VAL A 98 -7.07 13.23 -1.11
CA VAL A 98 -6.82 12.66 0.23
C VAL A 98 -7.58 13.43 1.31
N ASN A 99 -7.56 14.77 1.26
CA ASN A 99 -8.27 15.60 2.23
C ASN A 99 -9.79 15.38 2.17
N THR A 100 -10.36 15.28 0.97
CA THR A 100 -11.80 15.01 0.79
C THR A 100 -12.19 13.65 1.36
N ALA A 101 -11.39 12.61 1.08
CA ALA A 101 -11.63 11.29 1.66
C ALA A 101 -11.48 11.30 3.19
N ALA A 102 -10.44 11.96 3.71
CA ALA A 102 -10.16 12.06 5.15
C ALA A 102 -11.25 12.83 5.92
N ALA A 103 -11.97 13.74 5.26
CA ALA A 103 -13.04 14.54 5.87
C ALA A 103 -14.33 13.75 6.15
N HIS A 104 -14.45 12.50 5.68
CA HIS A 104 -15.62 11.69 6.02
C HIS A 104 -15.64 11.39 7.52
N PRO A 105 -16.81 11.52 8.20
CA PRO A 105 -16.93 11.23 9.63
C PRO A 105 -16.50 9.82 10.01
N ASP A 106 -15.96 9.69 11.23
CA ASP A 106 -15.72 8.42 11.89
C ASP A 106 -17.01 7.66 12.20
N ARG A 107 -16.87 6.33 12.36
CA ARG A 107 -17.93 5.48 12.89
C ARG A 107 -18.28 5.92 14.30
N ALA A 108 -19.55 6.23 14.54
CA ALA A 108 -20.02 6.59 15.87
C ALA A 108 -19.99 5.36 16.79
N PRO A 109 -19.28 5.41 17.94
CA PRO A 109 -19.32 4.33 18.91
C PRO A 109 -20.69 4.31 19.60
N GLN A 110 -21.15 3.10 19.89
CA GLN A 110 -22.37 2.79 20.63
C GLN A 110 -22.10 1.65 21.61
N ILE A 111 -23.03 1.47 22.56
CA ILE A 111 -23.01 0.37 23.51
C ILE A 111 -24.23 -0.52 23.27
N THR A 112 -24.01 -1.83 23.18
CA THR A 112 -25.08 -2.82 23.12
C THR A 112 -25.73 -3.01 24.50
N PRO A 113 -26.93 -3.61 24.59
CA PRO A 113 -27.56 -3.89 25.88
C PRO A 113 -26.74 -4.77 26.84
N ASP A 114 -25.83 -5.60 26.32
CA ASP A 114 -24.91 -6.42 27.12
C ASP A 114 -23.58 -5.72 27.43
N GLY A 115 -23.46 -4.41 27.18
CA GLY A 115 -22.32 -3.58 27.57
C GLY A 115 -21.12 -3.66 26.64
N ARG A 116 -21.27 -4.22 25.43
CA ARG A 116 -20.19 -4.32 24.44
C ARG A 116 -20.16 -3.10 23.53
N PRO A 117 -18.99 -2.69 23.04
CA PRO A 117 -18.94 -1.62 22.07
C PRO A 117 -19.42 -2.13 20.70
N HIS A 118 -20.20 -1.29 20.03
CA HIS A 118 -20.73 -1.48 18.69
C HIS A 118 -20.52 -0.19 17.91
N TRP A 119 -20.34 -0.28 16.60
CA TRP A 119 -20.13 0.91 15.76
C TRP A 119 -21.19 0.92 14.67
N ILE A 120 -22.00 1.98 14.64
CA ILE A 120 -22.90 2.20 13.52
C ILE A 120 -22.12 2.81 12.37
N SER A 121 -22.31 2.20 11.21
CA SER A 121 -21.74 2.63 9.95
C SER A 121 -22.87 2.84 8.96
N HIS A 122 -23.01 4.06 8.44
CA HIS A 122 -23.99 4.36 7.39
C HIS A 122 -23.34 4.31 6.00
N ARG A 123 -22.01 4.49 5.94
CA ARG A 123 -21.23 4.41 4.70
C ARG A 123 -19.92 3.66 4.97
N PRO A 124 -19.98 2.33 5.18
CA PRO A 124 -18.85 1.55 5.71
C PRO A 124 -17.58 1.69 4.88
N VAL A 125 -17.73 1.74 3.56
CA VAL A 125 -16.61 1.87 2.63
C VAL A 125 -15.99 3.26 2.69
N ALA A 126 -16.81 4.32 2.65
CA ALA A 126 -16.31 5.69 2.69
C ALA A 126 -15.62 6.00 4.04
N GLU A 127 -16.20 5.55 5.15
CA GLU A 127 -15.60 5.65 6.49
C GLU A 127 -14.25 4.92 6.58
N ALA A 128 -14.16 3.73 5.98
CA ALA A 128 -12.91 2.97 5.96
C ALA A 128 -11.84 3.63 5.06
N LEU A 129 -12.23 4.12 3.88
CA LEU A 129 -11.32 4.90 3.02
C LEU A 129 -10.88 6.21 3.67
N ALA A 130 -11.70 6.81 4.53
CA ALA A 130 -11.30 7.97 5.32
C ALA A 130 -10.24 7.63 6.38
N ALA A 131 -10.29 6.45 6.98
CA ALA A 131 -9.22 5.96 7.85
C ALA A 131 -7.91 5.76 7.08
N VAL A 132 -7.99 5.21 5.86
CA VAL A 132 -6.83 5.09 4.95
C VAL A 132 -6.27 6.47 4.57
N ALA A 133 -7.13 7.44 4.27
CA ALA A 133 -6.71 8.79 3.91
C ALA A 133 -6.04 9.51 5.09
N ARG A 134 -6.60 9.40 6.30
CA ARG A 134 -5.99 9.96 7.52
C ARG A 134 -4.65 9.30 7.86
N ASP A 135 -4.53 7.99 7.62
CA ASP A 135 -3.24 7.29 7.72
C ASP A 135 -2.18 7.87 6.77
N CYS A 136 -2.56 8.22 5.53
CA CYS A 136 -1.65 8.90 4.59
C CYS A 136 -1.24 10.30 5.09
N ILE A 137 -2.18 11.07 5.64
CA ILE A 137 -1.90 12.39 6.20
C ILE A 137 -0.88 12.25 7.35
N ASP A 138 -1.13 11.34 8.30
CA ASP A 138 -0.21 11.05 9.41
C ASP A 138 1.18 10.64 8.91
N LEU A 139 1.28 9.82 7.87
CA LEU A 139 2.57 9.47 7.27
C LEU A 139 3.29 10.66 6.64
N LEU A 140 2.56 11.60 6.05
CA LEU A 140 3.13 12.76 5.37
C LEU A 140 3.44 13.92 6.32
N THR A 141 2.77 14.04 7.45
CA THR A 141 2.93 15.19 8.37
C THR A 141 3.50 14.81 9.72
N GLY A 142 3.46 13.52 10.07
CA GLY A 142 3.89 12.99 11.35
C GLY A 142 5.35 12.54 11.40
N PRO A 143 5.77 11.95 12.53
CA PRO A 143 7.17 11.57 12.78
C PRO A 143 7.70 10.49 11.83
N ALA A 144 6.81 9.68 11.23
CA ALA A 144 7.18 8.64 10.28
C ALA A 144 7.57 9.18 8.88
N SER A 145 7.32 10.46 8.60
CA SER A 145 7.57 11.09 7.29
C SER A 145 9.01 10.87 6.78
N GLY A 146 10.02 11.14 7.60
CA GLY A 146 11.43 10.94 7.24
C GLY A 146 11.86 9.46 7.16
N ARG A 147 10.96 8.54 7.49
CA ARG A 147 11.17 7.09 7.53
C ARG A 147 10.46 6.38 6.39
N LEU A 148 9.71 7.10 5.55
CA LEU A 148 9.13 6.54 4.33
C LEU A 148 10.24 6.08 3.38
N ARG A 149 10.03 4.93 2.73
CA ARG A 149 10.95 4.35 1.75
C ARG A 149 10.17 3.68 0.64
N GLU A 150 10.74 3.68 -0.56
CA GLU A 150 10.39 2.76 -1.64
C GLU A 150 11.44 1.64 -1.70
N CYS A 151 11.01 0.43 -2.03
CA CYS A 151 11.92 -0.70 -2.15
C CYS A 151 12.98 -0.46 -3.23
N ALA A 152 14.26 -0.58 -2.88
CA ALA A 152 15.39 -0.35 -3.80
C ALA A 152 15.59 -1.44 -4.87
N ALA A 153 14.69 -2.42 -4.98
CA ALA A 153 14.78 -3.44 -6.02
C ALA A 153 14.14 -2.88 -7.31
N PRO A 154 14.80 -2.93 -8.48
CA PRO A 154 14.34 -2.24 -9.69
C PRO A 154 12.91 -2.61 -10.13
N ASP A 155 12.49 -3.83 -9.83
CA ASP A 155 11.18 -4.38 -10.17
C ASP A 155 10.17 -4.37 -9.00
N CYS A 156 10.34 -3.48 -8.02
CA CYS A 156 9.49 -3.42 -6.84
C CYS A 156 9.16 -1.99 -6.41
N ALA A 157 7.90 -1.60 -6.60
CA ALA A 157 7.36 -0.30 -6.17
C ALA A 157 6.75 -0.31 -4.76
N PHE A 158 7.14 -1.26 -3.90
CA PHE A 158 6.50 -1.41 -2.58
C PHE A 158 6.98 -0.29 -1.66
N LEU A 159 6.02 0.50 -1.15
CA LEU A 159 6.23 1.58 -0.18
C LEU A 159 6.16 1.02 1.24
N PHE A 160 7.01 1.48 2.15
CA PHE A 160 7.03 1.05 3.54
C PHE A 160 7.59 2.14 4.47
N VAL A 161 7.30 2.02 5.77
CA VAL A 161 7.97 2.79 6.81
C VAL A 161 9.17 2.00 7.32
N ASP A 162 10.33 2.63 7.37
CA ASP A 162 11.52 2.04 7.96
C ASP A 162 11.43 2.07 9.49
N THR A 163 11.09 0.92 10.07
CA THR A 163 11.06 0.69 11.52
C THR A 163 12.39 0.18 12.10
N SER A 164 13.42 -0.01 11.26
CA SER A 164 14.74 -0.49 11.72
C SER A 164 15.43 0.56 12.60
N ARG A 165 16.12 0.13 13.65
CA ARG A 165 16.85 1.06 14.54
C ARG A 165 17.72 2.09 13.80
N PRO A 166 18.56 1.72 12.81
CA PRO A 166 19.39 2.69 12.09
C PRO A 166 18.63 3.52 11.05
N GLY A 167 17.43 3.13 10.60
CA GLY A 167 16.69 3.87 9.56
C GLY A 167 17.29 3.77 8.15
N THR A 168 18.01 2.68 7.89
CA THR A 168 18.75 2.43 6.65
C THR A 168 18.24 1.21 5.86
N ARG A 169 17.03 0.72 6.16
CA ARG A 169 16.41 -0.40 5.43
C ARG A 169 16.15 0.00 3.99
N ARG A 170 16.72 -0.77 3.06
CA ARG A 170 16.59 -0.52 1.60
C ARG A 170 15.52 -1.36 0.92
N TRP A 171 15.06 -2.45 1.53
CA TRP A 171 14.17 -3.42 0.86
C TRP A 171 12.89 -3.66 1.66
N CYS A 172 11.77 -3.83 0.95
CA CYS A 172 10.47 -4.10 1.57
C CYS A 172 10.42 -5.43 2.33
N ALA A 173 11.31 -6.37 2.07
CA ALA A 173 11.48 -7.58 2.88
C ALA A 173 12.87 -8.18 2.63
N THR A 174 13.59 -8.47 3.71
CA THR A 174 14.93 -9.07 3.66
C THR A 174 14.90 -10.42 2.95
N ASN A 175 13.96 -11.30 3.33
CA ASN A 175 13.84 -12.65 2.77
C ASN A 175 13.34 -12.72 1.30
N ARG A 176 12.86 -11.59 0.75
CA ARG A 176 12.34 -11.51 -0.63
C ARG A 176 13.24 -10.64 -1.49
N CYS A 177 13.04 -9.32 -1.44
CA CYS A 177 13.77 -8.38 -2.30
C CYS A 177 15.24 -8.29 -1.90
N GLY A 178 15.57 -8.33 -0.61
CA GLY A 178 16.97 -8.34 -0.15
C GLY A 178 17.74 -9.54 -0.70
N ASN A 179 17.26 -10.76 -0.43
CA ASN A 179 17.87 -12.00 -0.93
C ASN A 179 17.96 -12.05 -2.46
N ARG A 180 16.90 -11.63 -3.17
CA ARG A 180 16.89 -11.61 -4.64
C ARG A 180 17.96 -10.69 -5.21
N GLU A 181 18.15 -9.50 -4.64
CA GLU A 181 19.21 -8.59 -5.07
C GLU A 181 20.61 -9.10 -4.70
N HIS A 182 20.79 -9.72 -3.53
CA HIS A 182 22.06 -10.35 -3.15
C HIS A 182 22.46 -11.45 -4.15
N VAL A 183 21.52 -12.31 -4.54
CA VAL A 183 21.76 -13.36 -5.54
C VAL A 183 22.07 -12.77 -6.93
N ARG A 184 21.36 -11.71 -7.35
CA ARG A 184 21.64 -11.01 -8.62
C ARG A 184 23.07 -10.45 -8.65
N GLN A 185 23.49 -9.78 -7.59
CA GLN A 185 24.84 -9.20 -7.48
C GLN A 185 25.94 -10.27 -7.42
N HIS A 186 25.69 -11.38 -6.71
CA HIS A 186 26.65 -12.48 -6.68
C HIS A 186 26.83 -13.10 -8.08
N ARG A 187 25.74 -13.32 -8.82
CA ARG A 187 25.80 -13.85 -10.19
C ARG A 187 26.51 -12.90 -11.15
N SER A 188 26.27 -11.59 -11.07
CA SER A 188 26.94 -10.61 -11.95
C SER A 188 28.46 -10.60 -11.74
N ARG A 189 28.92 -10.71 -10.50
CA ARG A 189 30.35 -10.80 -10.15
C ARG A 189 31.01 -12.09 -10.63
N GLN A 190 30.26 -13.20 -10.69
CA GLN A 190 30.78 -14.47 -11.22
C GLN A 190 30.80 -14.53 -12.76
N SER A 191 30.02 -13.68 -13.42
CA SER A 191 29.99 -13.57 -14.88
C SER A 191 30.93 -12.51 -15.47
N GLU A 192 31.60 -11.69 -14.63
CA GLU A 192 32.67 -10.82 -15.10
C GLU A 192 33.90 -11.67 -15.42
N PRO A 193 34.35 -11.73 -16.70
CA PRO A 193 35.59 -12.42 -17.03
C PRO A 193 36.72 -11.71 -16.28
N ARG A 194 37.48 -12.48 -15.48
CA ARG A 194 38.72 -12.00 -14.86
C ARG A 194 39.61 -11.45 -15.97
N SER A 195 39.69 -10.12 -16.07
CA SER A 195 40.64 -9.45 -16.94
C SER A 195 42.01 -9.63 -16.29
N SER A 196 42.72 -10.69 -16.68
CA SER A 196 44.14 -10.86 -16.35
C SER A 196 44.95 -9.85 -17.17
N THR A 197 45.54 -8.88 -16.48
CA THR A 197 46.68 -8.09 -16.97
C THR A 197 47.94 -8.94 -16.91
#